data_AF-A0A3C0HDX5-F1
#
_entry.id   AF-A0A3C0HDX5-F1
#
_cell.length_a   1.000
_cell.length_b   1.000
_cell.length_c   1.000
_cell.angle_alpha   90.00
_cell.angle_beta   90.00
_cell.angle_gamma   90.00
#
_symmetry.space_group_name_H-M   'P 1'
#
loop_
_entity.id
_entity.type
_entity.pdbx_description
1 polymer ?
#
loop_
_entity_poly.entity_id
_entity_poly.type
_entity_poly.pdbx_seq_one_letter_code
_entity_poly.pdbx_strand_id
1 'polypeptide(L)'
;INSIEGQRPEVRVRPPFPAQKGLFNKPTIVNNVETLASVHYILENGGQHWKSIGTDKSSGTKLVSLDSFFNKPGIYEVEMGTPLRLVINELGGGFKSPIKAMQIGGPLGGVVPISKINDLRIDFESFSSNGFLLGHAGIVCIPKDFPIIKYIEHLFDFASYESCGKCFPCRLGT
;
A
#
# COMPACT_ATOMS: atom_id res chain seq x y z
N ILE A 1 -14.59 2.27 -12.13
CA ILE A 1 -15.88 2.85 -12.59
C ILE A 1 -15.95 2.87 -14.11
N ASN A 2 -15.22 3.74 -14.83
CA ASN A 2 -15.24 3.77 -16.31
C ASN A 2 -15.08 2.38 -16.95
N SER A 3 -14.10 1.60 -16.48
CA SER A 3 -13.90 0.23 -16.94
C SER A 3 -15.13 -0.68 -16.76
N ILE A 4 -15.82 -0.60 -15.62
CA ILE A 4 -17.06 -1.37 -15.35
C ILE A 4 -18.20 -0.93 -16.27
N GLU A 5 -18.21 0.34 -16.67
CA GLU A 5 -19.20 0.89 -17.61
C GLU A 5 -18.87 0.60 -19.09
N GLY A 6 -17.81 -0.16 -19.36
CA GLY A 6 -17.37 -0.48 -20.72
C GLY A 6 -16.66 0.67 -21.45
N GLN A 7 -16.26 1.72 -20.74
CA GLN A 7 -15.50 2.85 -21.28
C GLN A 7 -14.00 2.64 -21.13
N ARG A 8 -13.19 3.40 -21.88
CA ARG A 8 -11.74 3.48 -21.65
C ARG A 8 -11.48 3.82 -20.17
N PRO A 9 -10.53 3.16 -19.49
CA PRO A 9 -10.32 3.25 -18.05
C PRO A 9 -9.61 4.55 -17.62
N GLU A 10 -9.96 5.68 -18.24
CA GLU A 10 -9.43 6.99 -17.87
C GLU A 10 -10.00 7.46 -16.53
N VAL A 11 -9.20 8.17 -15.74
CA VAL A 11 -9.69 8.75 -14.47
C VAL A 11 -10.75 9.83 -14.75
N ARG A 12 -11.81 9.88 -13.94
CA ARG A 12 -12.79 10.99 -13.97
C ARG A 12 -12.25 12.17 -13.15
N VAL A 13 -12.38 13.38 -13.68
CA VAL A 13 -12.06 14.61 -12.92
C VAL A 13 -13.06 14.69 -11.76
N ARG A 14 -12.57 15.09 -10.59
CA ARG A 14 -13.39 15.35 -9.40
C ARG A 14 -13.39 16.87 -9.16
N PRO A 15 -14.53 17.50 -8.82
CA PRO A 15 -15.89 16.93 -8.65
C PRO A 15 -16.63 16.59 -9.97
N PRO A 16 -17.72 15.78 -9.92
CA PRO A 16 -18.34 15.19 -8.73
C PRO A 16 -17.57 13.97 -8.20
N PHE A 17 -17.65 13.73 -6.88
CA PHE A 17 -17.09 12.54 -6.26
C PHE A 17 -17.96 11.30 -6.56
N PRO A 18 -17.38 10.08 -6.64
CA PRO A 18 -18.15 8.85 -6.89
C PRO A 18 -19.32 8.63 -5.92
N ALA A 19 -19.15 9.02 -4.65
CA ALA A 19 -20.20 8.93 -3.63
C ALA A 19 -21.46 9.75 -3.99
N GLN A 20 -21.34 10.78 -4.83
CA GLN A 20 -22.47 11.55 -5.34
C GLN A 20 -22.91 11.06 -6.72
N LYS A 21 -21.95 10.88 -7.64
CA LYS A 21 -22.17 10.42 -9.01
C LYS A 21 -21.01 9.51 -9.45
N GLY A 22 -21.18 8.21 -9.26
CA GLY A 22 -20.20 7.17 -9.56
C GLY A 22 -20.66 6.28 -10.71
N LEU A 23 -20.84 4.99 -10.43
CA LEU A 23 -21.20 3.97 -11.41
C LEU A 23 -22.59 4.23 -12.00
N PHE A 24 -22.67 4.28 -13.32
CA PHE A 24 -23.90 4.60 -14.07
C PHE A 24 -24.59 5.88 -13.59
N ASN A 25 -23.77 6.87 -13.19
CA ASN A 25 -24.21 8.14 -12.62
C ASN A 25 -25.03 8.02 -11.31
N LYS A 26 -24.91 6.89 -10.59
CA LYS A 26 -25.53 6.69 -9.28
C LYS A 26 -24.54 6.91 -8.14
N PRO A 27 -24.97 7.34 -6.94
CA PRO A 27 -24.15 7.33 -5.74
C PRO A 27 -23.44 5.98 -5.56
N THR A 28 -22.11 5.97 -5.52
CA THR A 28 -21.33 4.73 -5.44
C THR A 28 -20.13 4.91 -4.52
N ILE A 29 -20.03 4.05 -3.50
CA ILE A 29 -18.86 3.96 -2.64
C ILE A 29 -17.88 2.95 -3.25
N VAL A 30 -16.60 3.31 -3.31
CA VAL A 30 -15.53 2.44 -3.79
C VAL A 30 -14.56 2.25 -2.62
N ASN A 31 -14.47 1.01 -2.13
CA ASN A 31 -13.55 0.62 -1.06
C ASN A 31 -12.69 -0.55 -1.52
N ASN A 32 -11.52 -0.71 -0.89
CA ASN A 32 -10.70 -1.91 -1.07
C ASN A 32 -11.40 -3.13 -0.45
N VAL A 33 -11.08 -4.33 -0.96
CA VAL A 33 -11.60 -5.60 -0.46
C VAL A 33 -11.28 -5.80 1.03
N GLU A 34 -10.05 -5.51 1.46
CA GLU A 34 -9.61 -5.58 2.86
C GLU A 34 -10.56 -4.77 3.76
N THR A 35 -10.85 -3.53 3.37
CA THR A 35 -11.76 -2.64 4.13
C THR A 35 -13.16 -3.21 4.24
N LEU A 36 -13.73 -3.73 3.14
CA LEU A 36 -15.08 -4.30 3.15
C LEU A 36 -15.14 -5.62 3.92
N ALA A 37 -14.10 -6.44 3.85
CA ALA A 37 -14.01 -7.69 4.59
C ALA A 37 -14.00 -7.46 6.11
N SER A 38 -13.33 -6.41 6.58
CA SER A 38 -13.30 -6.05 8.01
C SER A 38 -14.68 -5.62 8.56
N VAL A 39 -15.60 -5.16 7.70
CA VAL A 39 -16.93 -4.68 8.14
C VAL A 39 -17.70 -5.76 8.90
N HIS A 40 -17.61 -7.02 8.47
CA HIS A 40 -18.29 -8.13 9.14
C HIS A 40 -17.83 -8.27 10.60
N TYR A 41 -16.52 -8.33 10.83
CA TYR A 41 -15.94 -8.40 12.17
C TYR A 41 -16.35 -7.20 13.04
N ILE A 42 -16.36 -6.00 12.47
CA ILE A 42 -16.75 -4.77 13.16
C ILE A 42 -18.22 -4.81 13.58
N LEU A 43 -19.11 -5.35 12.73
CA LEU A 43 -20.53 -5.47 13.05
C LEU A 43 -20.79 -6.50 14.15
N GLU A 44 -20.04 -7.60 14.16
CA GLU A 44 -20.19 -8.67 15.16
C GLU A 44 -19.60 -8.30 16.52
N ASN A 45 -18.42 -7.67 16.54
CA ASN A 45 -17.68 -7.40 17.78
C ASN A 45 -17.81 -5.95 18.26
N GLY A 46 -18.41 -5.08 17.45
CA GLY A 46 -18.65 -3.68 17.76
C GLY A 46 -17.47 -2.77 17.39
N GLY A 47 -17.80 -1.54 16.96
CA GLY A 47 -16.81 -0.55 16.54
C GLY A 47 -15.87 -0.08 17.65
N GLN A 48 -16.30 -0.13 18.92
CA GLN A 48 -15.41 0.18 20.05
C GLN A 48 -14.31 -0.86 20.22
N HIS A 49 -14.63 -2.15 20.00
CA HIS A 49 -13.64 -3.21 20.04
C HIS A 49 -12.62 -3.07 18.90
N TRP A 50 -13.07 -2.83 17.66
CA TRP A 50 -12.18 -2.54 16.53
C TRP A 50 -11.28 -1.34 16.80
N LYS A 51 -11.84 -0.26 17.38
CA LYS A 51 -11.08 0.94 17.75
C LYS A 51 -10.01 0.68 18.82
N SER A 52 -10.22 -0.32 19.69
CA SER A 52 -9.24 -0.68 20.72
C SER A 52 -8.02 -1.45 20.18
N ILE A 53 -8.09 -1.93 18.94
CA ILE A 53 -6.99 -2.62 18.26
C ILE A 53 -6.18 -1.58 17.49
N GLY A 54 -4.86 -1.64 17.62
CA GLY A 54 -3.93 -0.76 16.92
C GLY A 54 -3.67 0.58 17.61
N THR A 55 -3.62 1.67 16.86
CA THR A 55 -3.35 3.02 17.41
C THR A 55 -4.59 3.92 17.39
N ASP A 56 -4.52 5.05 18.11
CA ASP A 56 -5.62 6.03 18.19
C ASP A 56 -6.09 6.55 16.82
N LYS A 57 -5.18 6.67 15.85
CA LYS A 57 -5.47 7.19 14.51
C LYS A 57 -5.54 6.10 13.44
N SER A 58 -4.83 5.00 13.66
CA SER A 58 -4.80 3.84 12.79
C SER A 58 -5.34 2.63 13.56
N SER A 59 -6.66 2.47 13.58
CA SER A 59 -7.32 1.37 14.31
C SER A 59 -7.51 0.12 13.44
N GLY A 60 -7.54 -1.04 14.09
CA GLY A 60 -7.73 -2.33 13.47
C GLY A 60 -6.43 -3.02 13.08
N THR A 61 -6.55 -3.95 12.13
CA THR A 61 -5.46 -4.75 11.62
C THR A 61 -5.11 -4.37 10.18
N LYS A 62 -3.94 -4.83 9.72
CA LYS A 62 -3.44 -4.65 8.37
C LYS A 62 -2.87 -5.96 7.86
N LEU A 63 -3.20 -6.30 6.62
CA LEU A 63 -2.55 -7.37 5.89
C LEU A 63 -1.22 -6.87 5.31
N VAL A 64 -0.11 -7.44 5.76
CA VAL A 64 1.23 -7.16 5.26
C VAL A 64 1.68 -8.29 4.35
N SER A 65 2.04 -7.97 3.11
CA SER A 65 2.49 -8.95 2.11
C SER A 65 4.00 -8.91 1.97
N LEU A 66 4.67 -10.02 2.28
CA LEU A 66 6.12 -10.17 2.21
C LEU A 66 6.53 -10.96 0.96
N ASP A 67 7.43 -10.39 0.18
CA ASP A 67 7.93 -11.03 -1.05
C ASP A 67 8.89 -12.20 -0.80
N SER A 68 9.38 -12.81 -1.89
CA SER A 68 10.17 -14.03 -1.85
C SER A 68 11.59 -13.86 -1.27
N PHE A 69 12.06 -12.63 -1.01
CA PHE A 69 13.37 -12.39 -0.40
C PHE A 69 13.37 -12.59 1.12
N PHE A 70 12.19 -12.70 1.75
CA PHE A 70 12.06 -13.10 3.15
C PHE A 70 12.27 -14.61 3.31
N ASN A 71 12.75 -15.03 4.49
CA ASN A 71 12.87 -16.46 4.83
C ASN A 71 11.51 -17.14 4.97
N LYS A 72 10.50 -16.40 5.43
CA LYS A 72 9.11 -16.83 5.55
C LYS A 72 8.20 -15.87 4.76
N PRO A 73 8.20 -15.93 3.41
CA PRO A 73 7.36 -15.09 2.58
C PRO A 73 5.88 -15.44 2.80
N GLY A 74 4.98 -14.48 2.55
CA GLY A 74 3.55 -14.70 2.74
C GLY A 74 2.78 -13.45 3.11
N ILE A 75 1.52 -13.63 3.50
CA ILE A 75 0.64 -12.58 3.99
C ILE A 75 0.44 -12.78 5.48
N TYR A 76 0.71 -11.75 6.26
CA TYR A 76 0.52 -11.73 7.71
C TYR A 76 -0.47 -10.64 8.08
N GLU A 77 -1.47 -10.98 8.89
CA GLU A 77 -2.32 -9.98 9.52
C GLU A 77 -1.66 -9.51 10.82
N VAL A 78 -1.47 -8.21 10.96
CA VAL A 78 -0.88 -7.59 12.15
C VAL A 78 -1.73 -6.43 12.62
N GLU A 79 -1.67 -6.13 13.91
CA GLU A 79 -2.30 -4.93 14.45
C GLU A 79 -1.62 -3.68 13.89
N MET A 80 -2.40 -2.64 13.60
CA MET A 80 -1.82 -1.34 13.24
C MET A 80 -0.92 -0.83 14.37
N GLY A 81 0.19 -0.17 14.05
CA GLY A 81 1.20 0.26 15.02
C GLY A 81 2.25 -0.80 15.40
N THR A 82 2.10 -2.04 14.90
CA THR A 82 3.12 -3.10 15.06
C THR A 82 4.48 -2.61 14.51
N PRO A 83 5.60 -2.73 15.26
CA PRO A 83 6.92 -2.31 14.76
C PRO A 83 7.31 -3.02 13.46
N LEU A 84 7.80 -2.28 12.46
CA LEU A 84 8.22 -2.86 11.18
C LEU A 84 9.36 -3.88 11.37
N ARG A 85 10.26 -3.63 12.33
CA ARG A 85 11.29 -4.57 12.81
C ARG A 85 10.73 -5.95 13.15
N LEU A 86 9.62 -6.00 13.88
CA LEU A 86 8.99 -7.25 14.33
C LEU A 86 8.46 -8.01 13.12
N VAL A 87 7.75 -7.31 12.22
CA VAL A 87 7.23 -7.92 10.99
C VAL A 87 8.35 -8.52 10.14
N ILE A 88 9.46 -7.81 9.97
CA ILE A 88 10.57 -8.27 9.14
C ILE A 88 11.31 -9.44 9.79
N ASN A 89 11.72 -9.29 11.04
CA ASN A 89 12.63 -10.24 11.68
C ASN A 89 11.91 -11.46 12.26
N GLU A 90 10.75 -11.26 12.86
CA GLU A 90 10.03 -12.32 13.57
C GLU A 90 9.03 -13.03 12.66
N LEU A 91 8.13 -12.27 12.01
CA LEU A 91 7.14 -12.85 11.10
C LEU A 91 7.78 -13.32 9.79
N GLY A 92 8.51 -12.42 9.11
CA GLY A 92 9.22 -12.71 7.86
C GLY A 92 10.47 -13.58 8.03
N GLY A 93 10.95 -13.78 9.28
CA GLY A 93 12.16 -14.55 9.57
C GLY A 93 13.44 -13.90 9.07
N GLY A 94 13.45 -12.58 8.82
CA GLY A 94 14.55 -11.87 8.19
C GLY A 94 14.67 -12.15 6.69
N PHE A 95 15.77 -11.67 6.09
CA PHE A 95 16.02 -11.77 4.65
C PHE A 95 16.91 -12.97 4.31
N LYS A 96 16.67 -13.58 3.14
CA LYS A 96 17.50 -14.65 2.55
C LYS A 96 18.86 -14.16 2.07
N SER A 97 18.96 -12.89 1.70
CA SER A 97 20.17 -12.24 1.21
C SER A 97 20.21 -10.77 1.66
N PRO A 98 21.38 -10.09 1.58
CA PRO A 98 21.48 -8.69 1.96
C PRO A 98 20.56 -7.79 1.13
N ILE A 99 19.69 -7.05 1.81
CA ILE A 99 18.75 -6.07 1.24
C ILE A 99 19.24 -4.66 1.61
N LYS A 100 19.12 -3.70 0.70
CA LYS A 100 19.46 -2.29 0.99
C LYS A 100 18.24 -1.41 1.25
N ALA A 101 17.11 -1.76 0.65
CA ALA A 101 15.87 -1.01 0.74
C ALA A 101 14.68 -1.91 0.42
N MET A 102 13.49 -1.43 0.74
CA MET A 102 12.23 -2.08 0.42
C MET A 102 11.30 -1.07 -0.22
N GLN A 103 10.61 -1.43 -1.30
CA GLN A 103 9.47 -0.66 -1.78
C GLN A 103 8.26 -1.02 -0.93
N ILE A 104 7.68 -0.02 -0.27
CA ILE A 104 6.49 -0.17 0.57
C ILE A 104 5.42 0.80 0.05
N GLY A 105 4.16 0.37 0.08
CA GLY A 105 3.03 1.17 -0.40
C GLY A 105 2.81 1.10 -1.91
N GLY A 106 3.43 0.12 -2.58
CA GLY A 106 3.36 -0.08 -4.03
C GLY A 106 4.34 0.82 -4.81
N PRO A 107 4.29 0.80 -6.16
CA PRO A 107 5.22 1.55 -7.01
C PRO A 107 5.26 3.06 -6.73
N LEU A 108 4.18 3.59 -6.14
CA LEU A 108 4.03 5.01 -5.79
C LEU A 108 4.25 5.31 -4.30
N GLY A 109 4.50 4.28 -3.48
CA GLY A 109 4.57 4.42 -2.02
C GLY A 109 5.94 4.85 -1.49
N GLY A 110 7.00 4.57 -2.26
CA GLY A 110 8.36 4.98 -2.00
C GLY A 110 9.33 3.83 -1.70
N VAL A 111 10.62 4.16 -1.69
CA VAL A 111 11.72 3.23 -1.40
C VAL A 111 12.25 3.52 0.00
N VAL A 112 11.98 2.61 0.93
CA VAL A 112 12.35 2.69 2.35
C VAL A 112 13.72 2.05 2.56
N PRO A 113 14.77 2.80 2.94
CA PRO A 113 16.09 2.23 3.25
C PRO A 113 16.03 1.30 4.46
N ILE A 114 16.88 0.27 4.50
CA ILE A 114 16.91 -0.70 5.62
C ILE A 114 17.20 -0.03 6.98
N SER A 115 17.90 1.11 6.98
CA SER A 115 18.19 1.91 8.18
C SER A 115 16.94 2.48 8.85
N LYS A 116 15.82 2.60 8.12
CA LYS A 116 14.55 3.13 8.63
C LYS A 116 13.66 2.09 9.30
N ILE A 117 14.03 0.81 9.30
CA ILE A 117 13.21 -0.26 9.88
C ILE A 117 12.85 -0.02 11.36
N ASN A 118 13.79 0.51 12.14
CA ASN A 118 13.56 0.74 13.57
C ASN A 118 12.75 2.02 13.86
N ASP A 119 12.62 2.91 12.88
CA ASP A 119 11.90 4.17 13.00
C ASP A 119 10.41 4.03 12.62
N LEU A 120 10.04 2.89 12.04
CA LEU A 120 8.75 2.67 11.40
C LEU A 120 7.89 1.64 12.13
N ARG A 121 6.59 1.91 12.11
CA ARG A 121 5.51 1.03 12.57
C ARG A 121 4.50 0.87 11.45
N ILE A 122 3.79 -0.25 11.41
CA ILE A 122 2.71 -0.53 10.44
C ILE A 122 1.50 0.34 10.76
N ASP A 123 1.60 1.63 10.49
CA ASP A 123 0.51 2.60 10.60
C ASP A 123 0.76 3.76 9.62
N PHE A 124 -0.29 4.53 9.30
CA PHE A 124 -0.18 5.58 8.29
C PHE A 124 0.66 6.77 8.77
N GLU A 125 0.58 7.09 10.06
CA GLU A 125 1.22 8.25 10.65
C GLU A 125 2.75 8.11 10.67
N SER A 126 3.26 6.97 11.15
CA SER A 126 4.69 6.66 11.25
C SER A 126 5.37 6.72 9.90
N PHE A 127 4.73 6.15 8.86
CA PHE A 127 5.23 6.24 7.48
C PHE A 127 5.21 7.67 6.97
N SER A 128 4.08 8.37 7.10
CA SER A 128 3.92 9.75 6.60
C SER A 128 4.91 10.72 7.25
N SER A 129 5.09 10.66 8.57
CA SER A 129 6.05 11.50 9.31
C SER A 129 7.51 11.23 8.95
N ASN A 130 7.82 10.07 8.35
CA ASN A 130 9.15 9.75 7.83
C ASN A 130 9.29 9.98 6.31
N GLY A 131 8.27 10.53 5.65
CA GLY A 131 8.29 10.81 4.21
C GLY A 131 7.98 9.61 3.31
N PHE A 132 7.32 8.58 3.84
CA PHE A 132 6.92 7.37 3.11
C PHE A 132 5.40 7.16 3.15
N LEU A 133 4.92 6.21 2.35
CA LEU A 133 3.52 5.79 2.37
C LEU A 133 3.41 4.30 2.69
N LEU A 134 2.52 3.94 3.62
CA LEU A 134 2.24 2.53 3.92
C LEU A 134 1.47 1.84 2.78
N GLY A 135 0.54 2.55 2.15
CA GLY A 135 -0.33 2.05 1.08
C GLY A 135 -1.05 0.75 1.45
N HIS A 136 -0.95 -0.26 0.58
CA HIS A 136 -1.52 -1.60 0.82
C HIS A 136 -0.60 -2.51 1.64
N ALA A 137 0.48 -1.98 2.24
CA ALA A 137 1.44 -2.73 3.05
C ALA A 137 2.07 -3.96 2.34
N GLY A 138 2.20 -3.90 1.01
CA GLY A 138 3.09 -4.80 0.27
C GLY A 138 4.54 -4.37 0.44
N ILE A 139 5.41 -5.30 0.78
CA ILE A 139 6.84 -5.09 1.00
C ILE A 139 7.63 -5.88 -0.05
N VAL A 140 8.24 -5.14 -0.99
CA VAL A 140 9.09 -5.71 -2.04
C VAL A 140 10.54 -5.35 -1.74
N CYS A 141 11.40 -6.34 -1.60
CA CYS A 141 12.80 -6.16 -1.24
C CYS A 141 13.63 -5.74 -2.46
N ILE A 142 14.60 -4.85 -2.22
CA ILE A 142 15.59 -4.43 -3.20
C ILE A 142 16.97 -4.96 -2.74
N PRO A 143 17.52 -5.98 -3.41
CA PRO A 143 18.82 -6.55 -3.06
C PRO A 143 19.93 -5.51 -3.02
N LYS A 144 20.90 -5.70 -2.14
CA LYS A 144 22.03 -4.78 -1.93
C LYS A 144 22.74 -4.42 -3.24
N ASP A 145 23.02 -5.44 -4.05
CA ASP A 145 23.80 -5.30 -5.28
C ASP A 145 22.96 -4.95 -6.53
N PHE A 146 21.62 -4.88 -6.41
CA PHE A 146 20.75 -4.52 -7.53
C PHE A 146 20.90 -3.02 -7.86
N PRO A 147 21.23 -2.60 -9.09
CA PRO A 147 21.43 -1.18 -9.40
C PRO A 147 20.18 -0.34 -9.13
N ILE A 148 20.27 0.66 -8.25
CA ILE A 148 19.09 1.47 -7.87
C ILE A 148 18.55 2.29 -9.06
N ILE A 149 19.44 2.72 -9.96
CA ILE A 149 19.05 3.44 -11.17
C ILE A 149 18.16 2.58 -12.07
N LYS A 150 18.48 1.28 -12.22
CA LYS A 150 17.65 0.33 -12.98
C LYS A 150 16.31 0.09 -12.31
N TYR A 151 16.27 0.11 -10.98
CA TYR A 151 15.01 0.00 -10.25
C TYR A 151 14.11 1.20 -10.52
N ILE A 152 14.67 2.41 -10.44
CA ILE A 152 13.93 3.66 -10.70
C ILE A 152 13.47 3.72 -12.16
N GLU A 153 14.33 3.38 -13.12
CA GLU A 153 13.97 3.25 -14.54
C GLU A 153 12.77 2.33 -14.72
N HIS A 154 12.80 1.14 -14.11
CA HIS A 154 11.66 0.22 -14.14
C HIS A 154 10.36 0.81 -13.56
N LEU A 155 10.44 1.61 -12.49
CA LEU A 155 9.26 2.28 -11.92
C LEU A 155 8.67 3.33 -12.87
N PHE A 156 9.51 4.08 -13.59
CA PHE A 156 9.05 5.03 -14.60
C PHE A 156 8.49 4.32 -15.83
N ASP A 157 9.12 3.26 -16.29
CA ASP A 157 8.61 2.42 -17.38
C ASP A 157 7.23 1.85 -17.02
N PHE A 158 7.07 1.33 -15.80
CA PHE A 158 5.77 0.87 -15.30
C PHE A 158 4.74 1.99 -15.27
N ALA A 159 5.10 3.17 -14.76
CA ALA A 159 4.19 4.32 -14.71
C ALA A 159 3.78 4.82 -16.10
N SER A 160 4.70 4.79 -17.07
CA SER A 160 4.46 5.15 -18.47
C SER A 160 3.53 4.14 -19.15
N TYR A 161 3.79 2.84 -18.94
CA TYR A 161 3.00 1.75 -19.50
C TYR A 161 1.56 1.70 -18.94
N GLU A 162 1.41 1.88 -17.63
CA GLU A 162 0.11 1.86 -16.94
C GLU A 162 -0.62 3.21 -16.97
N SER A 163 -0.03 4.24 -17.58
CA SER A 163 -0.65 5.55 -17.70
C SER A 163 -1.95 5.48 -18.50
N CYS A 164 -3.05 5.95 -17.91
CA CYS A 164 -4.31 6.07 -18.66
C CYS A 164 -4.26 7.15 -19.78
N GLY A 165 -3.18 7.94 -19.84
CA GLY A 165 -2.92 8.90 -20.91
C GLY A 165 -3.74 10.21 -20.85
N LYS A 166 -4.55 10.41 -19.81
CA LYS A 166 -5.43 11.59 -19.72
C LYS A 166 -4.72 12.91 -19.44
N CYS A 167 -3.71 12.90 -18.57
CA CYS A 167 -3.04 14.11 -18.09
C CYS A 167 -1.63 14.22 -18.70
N PHE A 168 -1.29 15.37 -19.29
CA PHE A 168 0.00 15.54 -19.97
C PHE A 168 1.22 15.24 -19.09
N PRO A 169 1.31 15.68 -17.82
CA PRO A 169 2.48 15.36 -16.98
C PRO A 169 2.68 13.85 -16.80
N CYS A 170 1.59 13.09 -16.65
CA CYS A 170 1.63 11.63 -16.47
C CYS A 170 1.72 10.86 -17.79
N ARG A 171 1.36 11.46 -18.94
CA ARG A 171 1.46 10.78 -20.24
C ARG A 171 2.84 10.98 -20.88
N LEU A 172 3.42 12.15 -20.69
CA LEU A 172 4.64 12.57 -21.39
C LEU A 172 5.84 12.71 -20.46
N GLY A 173 5.62 12.86 -19.15
CA GLY A 173 6.68 13.03 -18.17
C GLY A 173 7.14 11.74 -17.49
N THR A 174 6.38 10.66 -17.63
CA THR A 174 6.78 9.29 -17.27
C THR A 174 7.29 8.57 -18.50
#